data_AF-A0AAW9Q992-F1
#
_entry.id   AF-A0AAW9Q992-F1
#
_cell.length_a   1.000
_cell.length_b   1.000
_cell.length_c   1.000
_cell.angle_alpha   90.00
_cell.angle_beta   90.00
_cell.angle_gamma   90.00
#
_symmetry.space_group_name_H-M   'P 1'
#
loop_
_entity.id
_entity.type
_entity.pdbx_description
1 polymer ?
#
loop_
_entity_poly.entity_id
_entity_poly.type
_entity_poly.pdbx_seq_one_letter_code
_entity_poly.pdbx_strand_id
1 'polypeptide(L)'
;LVYKFPKLGRQEIEKMFTQTDLKKTRVYQEAFEEGKQEGLQRQAAMLLRQLTRKFGQISPRLKNRISKLSAVQLENLAEAIFDLETIADLNAWLKTH
;
A
#
# COMPACT_ATOMS: atom_id res chain seq x y z
N LEU A 1 28.73 5.55 7.96
CA LEU A 1 29.18 5.70 6.56
C LEU A 1 30.47 6.50 6.46
N VAL A 2 30.52 7.71 7.02
CA VAL A 2 31.72 8.59 7.01
C VAL A 2 32.98 7.93 7.59
N TYR A 3 32.84 7.18 8.69
CA TYR A 3 33.98 6.47 9.31
C TYR A 3 34.61 5.38 8.43
N LYS A 4 33.92 4.92 7.37
CA LYS A 4 34.45 3.91 6.43
C LYS A 4 35.31 4.52 5.32
N PHE A 5 35.35 5.85 5.20
CA PHE A 5 36.10 6.57 4.17
C PHE A 5 36.91 7.73 4.79
N PRO A 6 37.96 7.42 5.58
CA PRO A 6 38.68 8.43 6.37
C PRO A 6 39.47 9.45 5.53
N LYS A 7 39.68 9.18 4.23
CA LYS A 7 40.40 10.05 3.31
C LYS A 7 39.48 10.94 2.44
N LEU A 8 38.16 10.78 2.55
CA LEU A 8 37.20 11.53 1.72
C LEU A 8 36.43 12.55 2.57
N GLY A 9 36.23 13.74 2.01
CA GLY A 9 35.35 14.75 2.59
C GLY A 9 33.87 14.39 2.46
N ARG A 10 33.02 14.96 3.32
CA ARG A 10 31.57 14.67 3.34
C ARG A 10 30.90 14.86 1.96
N GLN A 11 31.27 15.90 1.22
CA GLN A 11 30.73 16.16 -0.13
C GLN A 11 31.16 15.12 -1.17
N GLU A 12 32.35 14.54 -1.04
CA GLU A 12 32.84 13.48 -1.94
C GLU A 12 32.13 12.16 -1.65
N ILE A 13 31.89 11.88 -0.37
CA ILE A 13 31.09 10.73 0.07
C ILE A 13 29.64 10.87 -0.45
N GLU A 14 29.03 12.04 -0.36
CA GLU A 14 27.68 12.29 -0.91
C GLU A 14 27.62 12.10 -2.44
N LYS A 15 28.68 12.49 -3.17
CA LYS A 15 28.77 12.25 -4.62
C LYS A 15 28.98 10.79 -4.99
N MET A 16 29.54 9.97 -4.11
CA MET A 16 29.71 8.53 -4.32
C MET A 16 28.42 7.73 -4.16
N PHE A 17 27.45 8.23 -3.39
CA PHE A 17 26.16 7.58 -3.19
C PHE A 17 25.09 8.36 -3.94
N THR A 18 24.87 7.98 -5.21
CA THR A 18 23.74 8.53 -5.97
C THR A 18 22.42 8.07 -5.34
N GLN A 19 21.29 8.73 -5.64
CA GLN A 19 19.97 8.22 -5.23
C GLN A 19 19.75 6.76 -5.65
N THR A 20 20.33 6.36 -6.78
CA THR A 20 20.30 4.98 -7.30
C THR A 20 21.05 4.01 -6.39
N ASP A 21 22.15 4.43 -5.77
CA ASP A 21 22.92 3.59 -4.85
C ASP A 21 22.20 3.44 -3.51
N LEU A 22 21.55 4.51 -3.04
CA LEU A 22 20.70 4.46 -1.84
C LEU A 22 19.52 3.50 -2.02
N LYS A 23 18.87 3.49 -3.20
CA LYS A 23 17.77 2.55 -3.51
C LYS A 23 18.17 1.08 -3.50
N LYS A 24 19.46 0.79 -3.72
CA LYS A 24 20.01 -0.58 -3.65
C LYS A 24 20.35 -1.02 -2.22
N THR A 25 20.39 -0.09 -1.26
CA THR A 25 20.67 -0.46 0.13
C THR A 25 19.51 -1.26 0.71
N ARG A 26 19.85 -2.24 1.55
CA ARG A 26 18.86 -3.06 2.25
C ARG A 26 17.91 -2.23 3.12
N VAL A 27 18.44 -1.21 3.80
CA VAL A 27 17.65 -0.27 4.62
C VAL A 27 16.59 0.45 3.79
N TYR A 28 16.95 0.93 2.59
CA TYR A 28 15.97 1.57 1.71
C TYR A 28 14.91 0.58 1.24
N GLN A 29 15.30 -0.63 0.83
CA GLN A 29 14.36 -1.65 0.35
C GLN A 29 13.37 -2.09 1.44
N GLU A 30 13.85 -2.29 2.67
CA GLU A 30 13.02 -2.63 3.83
C GLU A 30 12.04 -1.50 4.14
N ALA A 31 12.52 -0.25 4.23
CA ALA A 31 11.67 0.91 4.47
C ALA A 31 10.65 1.14 3.35
N PHE A 32 11.04 0.89 2.10
CA PHE A 32 10.14 1.01 0.95
C PHE A 32 9.04 -0.05 0.98
N GLU A 33 9.38 -1.30 1.29
CA GLU A 33 8.38 -2.38 1.40
C GLU A 33 7.46 -2.14 2.61
N GLU A 34 7.98 -1.70 3.75
CA GLU A 34 7.17 -1.31 4.91
C GLU A 34 6.18 -0.19 4.55
N GLY A 35 6.66 0.87 3.88
CA GLY A 35 5.81 1.96 3.41
C GLY A 35 4.73 1.50 2.42
N LYS A 36 5.04 0.53 1.56
CA LYS A 36 4.08 -0.08 0.64
C LYS A 36 3.01 -0.88 1.39
N GLN A 37 3.41 -1.67 2.39
CA GLN A 37 2.48 -2.43 3.23
C GLN A 37 1.58 -1.50 4.05
N GLU A 38 2.13 -0.44 4.66
CA GLU A 38 1.34 0.56 5.37
C GLU A 38 0.34 1.26 4.42
N GLY A 39 0.79 1.65 3.22
CA GLY A 39 -0.07 2.28 2.22
C GLY A 39 -1.25 1.38 1.84
N LEU A 40 -0.98 0.10 1.60
CA LEU A 40 -2.00 -0.90 1.27
C LEU A 40 -3.02 -1.06 2.41
N GLN A 41 -2.54 -1.17 3.65
CA GLN A 41 -3.42 -1.28 4.82
C GLN A 41 -4.29 -0.04 5.02
N ARG A 42 -3.72 1.16 4.84
CA ARG A 42 -4.46 2.44 4.93
C ARG A 42 -5.52 2.54 3.84
N GLN A 43 -5.21 2.13 2.61
CA GLN A 43 -6.16 2.12 1.49
C GLN A 43 -7.32 1.16 1.75
N ALA A 44 -7.04 -0.09 2.16
CA ALA A 44 -8.08 -1.06 2.51
C ALA A 44 -8.97 -0.56 3.65
N ALA A 45 -8.38 0.03 4.70
CA ALA A 45 -9.13 0.61 5.81
C ALA A 45 -10.02 1.78 5.36
N MET A 46 -9.56 2.62 4.44
CA MET A 46 -10.36 3.70 3.87
C MET A 46 -11.57 3.16 3.10
N LEU A 47 -11.35 2.19 2.20
CA LEU A 47 -12.43 1.56 1.43
C LEU A 47 -13.43 0.86 2.35
N LEU A 48 -12.96 0.18 3.39
CA LEU A 48 -13.86 -0.42 4.38
C LEU A 48 -14.74 0.61 5.09
N ARG A 49 -14.21 1.79 5.42
CA ARG A 49 -15.03 2.89 5.99
C ARG A 49 -16.07 3.40 4.98
N GLN A 50 -15.68 3.57 3.72
CA GLN A 50 -16.59 4.03 2.66
C GLN A 50 -17.72 3.01 2.40
N LEU A 51 -17.37 1.74 2.25
CA LEU A 51 -18.33 0.66 2.07
C LEU A 51 -19.25 0.51 3.29
N THR A 52 -18.71 0.66 4.51
CA THR A 52 -19.52 0.65 5.74
C THR A 52 -20.48 1.84 5.78
N ARG A 53 -20.06 3.01 5.29
CA ARG A 53 -20.94 4.19 5.19
C ARG A 53 -22.05 3.99 4.15
N LYS A 54 -21.73 3.34 3.02
CA LYS A 54 -22.69 3.11 1.92
C LYS A 54 -23.69 2.00 2.24
N PHE A 55 -23.22 0.88 2.79
CA PHE A 55 -24.02 -0.34 2.97
C PHE A 55 -24.37 -0.65 4.43
N GLY A 56 -23.92 0.17 5.38
CA GLY A 56 -24.08 -0.12 6.80
C GLY A 56 -23.11 -1.20 7.29
N GLN A 57 -23.60 -2.12 8.12
CA GLN A 57 -22.73 -3.07 8.79
C GLN A 57 -22.16 -4.13 7.82
N ILE A 58 -20.85 -4.09 7.59
CA ILE A 58 -20.15 -5.09 6.77
C ILE A 58 -19.69 -6.26 7.63
N SER A 59 -19.99 -7.48 7.17
CA SER A 59 -19.63 -8.71 7.87
C SER A 59 -18.11 -8.87 8.05
N PRO A 60 -17.63 -9.50 9.14
CA PRO A 60 -16.20 -9.77 9.35
C PRO A 60 -15.55 -10.54 8.19
N ARG A 61 -16.29 -11.44 7.55
CA ARG A 61 -15.82 -12.20 6.38
C ARG A 61 -15.48 -11.28 5.22
N LEU A 62 -16.33 -10.32 4.91
CA LEU A 62 -16.08 -9.34 3.84
C LEU A 62 -14.92 -8.41 4.20
N LYS A 63 -14.86 -7.95 5.45
CA LYS A 63 -13.73 -7.14 5.93
C LYS A 63 -12.38 -7.85 5.72
N ASN A 64 -12.31 -9.12 6.10
CA ASN A 64 -11.11 -9.95 5.93
C ASN A 64 -10.76 -10.24 4.46
N ARG A 65 -11.76 -10.26 3.57
CA ARG A 65 -11.50 -10.44 2.13
C ARG A 65 -10.95 -9.16 1.52
N ILE A 66 -11.55 -8.02 1.84
CA ILE A 66 -11.12 -6.70 1.35
C ILE A 66 -9.72 -6.34 1.86
N SER A 67 -9.39 -6.64 3.12
CA SER A 67 -8.04 -6.39 3.68
C SER A 67 -6.92 -7.22 3.06
N LYS A 68 -7.26 -8.26 2.29
CA LYS A 68 -6.31 -9.14 1.59
C LYS A 68 -6.23 -8.84 0.09
N LEU A 69 -6.97 -7.86 -0.41
CA LEU A 69 -6.87 -7.44 -1.80
C LEU A 69 -5.50 -6.80 -2.07
N SER A 70 -4.97 -7.05 -3.26
CA SER A 70 -3.80 -6.36 -3.80
C SER A 70 -4.09 -4.87 -4.03
N ALA A 71 -3.03 -4.08 -4.19
CA ALA A 71 -3.16 -2.64 -4.49
C ALA A 71 -4.07 -2.38 -5.70
N VAL A 72 -3.85 -3.12 -6.80
CA VAL A 72 -4.64 -2.99 -8.04
C VAL A 72 -6.12 -3.33 -7.80
N GLN A 73 -6.40 -4.39 -7.04
CA GLN A 73 -7.79 -4.73 -6.71
C GLN A 73 -8.45 -3.67 -5.82
N LEU A 74 -7.71 -3.06 -4.88
CA LEU A 74 -8.24 -1.97 -4.07
C LEU A 74 -8.48 -0.70 -4.90
N GLU A 75 -7.61 -0.39 -5.86
CA GLU A 75 -7.82 0.69 -6.83
C GLU A 75 -9.09 0.45 -7.65
N ASN A 76 -9.24 -0.75 -8.23
CA ASN A 76 -10.45 -1.11 -8.98
C ASN A 76 -11.71 -1.06 -8.11
N LEU A 77 -11.63 -1.48 -6.84
CA LEU A 77 -12.74 -1.37 -5.90
C LEU A 77 -13.10 0.09 -5.59
N ALA A 78 -12.11 1.00 -5.59
CA ALA A 78 -12.34 2.43 -5.37
C ALA A 78 -13.11 3.09 -6.50
N GLU A 79 -13.01 2.58 -7.72
CA GLU A 79 -13.83 3.00 -8.86
C GLU A 79 -15.19 2.31 -8.84
N ALA A 80 -15.20 0.98 -8.72
CA ALA A 80 -16.43 0.19 -8.73
C ALA A 80 -17.40 0.59 -7.61
N ILE A 81 -16.92 1.13 -6.48
CA ILE A 81 -17.78 1.53 -5.36
C ILE A 81 -18.91 2.47 -5.77
N PHE A 82 -18.74 3.27 -6.82
CA PHE A 82 -19.77 4.18 -7.31
C PHE A 82 -20.93 3.44 -7.99
N ASP A 83 -20.63 2.32 -8.66
CA ASP A 83 -21.60 1.49 -9.41
C ASP A 83 -22.28 0.41 -8.56
N LEU A 84 -21.69 0.04 -7.40
CA LEU A 84 -22.27 -0.97 -6.51
C LEU A 84 -23.51 -0.41 -5.79
N GLU A 85 -24.69 -1.01 -5.98
CA GLU A 85 -25.92 -0.55 -5.31
C GLU A 85 -26.20 -1.28 -4.00
N THR A 86 -25.77 -2.54 -3.89
CA THR A 86 -26.10 -3.44 -2.78
C THR A 86 -24.89 -4.20 -2.25
N ILE A 87 -25.05 -4.81 -1.06
CA ILE A 87 -24.07 -5.78 -0.52
C ILE A 87 -23.94 -7.01 -1.43
N ALA A 88 -25.00 -7.38 -2.16
CA ALA A 88 -24.94 -8.50 -3.09
C ALA A 88 -23.99 -8.22 -4.26
N ASP A 89 -24.00 -6.98 -4.78
CA ASP A 89 -23.10 -6.55 -5.85
C ASP A 89 -21.65 -6.57 -5.39
N LEU A 90 -21.37 -6.08 -4.18
CA LEU A 90 -20.03 -6.15 -3.58
C LEU A 90 -19.56 -7.61 -3.45
N ASN A 91 -20.43 -8.52 -3.03
CA ASN A 91 -20.10 -9.95 -2.95
C ASN A 91 -19.82 -10.56 -4.32
N ALA A 92 -20.59 -10.18 -5.35
CA ALA A 92 -20.40 -10.64 -6.72
C ALA A 92 -19.07 -10.13 -7.29
N TRP A 93 -18.80 -8.83 -7.13
CA TRP A 93 -17.56 -8.19 -7.56
C TRP A 93 -16.33 -8.84 -6.90
N LEU A 94 -16.40 -9.11 -5.59
CA LEU A 94 -15.31 -9.77 -4.87
C LEU A 94 -15.07 -11.21 -5.31
N LYS A 95 -16.02 -11.89 -5.97
CA LYS A 95 -15.84 -13.25 -6.49
C LYS A 95 -15.14 -13.29 -7.84
N THR A 96 -15.24 -12.22 -8.63
CA THR A 96 -14.64 -12.13 -9.96
C THR A 96 -13.23 -11.55 -9.94
N HIS A 97 -12.79 -11.02 -8.79
CA HIS A 97 -11.48 -10.43 -8.54
C HIS A 97 -10.80 -11.11 -7.36
#